data_AF-A0A812VWU7-F1
#
_entry.id   AF-A0A812VWU7-F1
#
_cell.length_a   1.000
_cell.length_b   1.000
_cell.length_c   1.000
_cell.angle_alpha   90.00
_cell.angle_beta   90.00
_cell.angle_gamma   90.00
#
_symmetry.space_group_name_H-M   'P 1'
#
loop_
_entity.id
_entity.type
_entity.pdbx_description
1 polymer ?
#
loop_
_entity_poly.entity_id
_entity_poly.type
_entity_poly.pdbx_seq_one_letter_code
_entity_poly.pdbx_strand_id
1 'polypeptide(L)'
;MGQSMKGNGGLMVALAQALAMDMTPFKEAVFETLCAAAQWPSLKGRIAGSGVLGVITATLLSPRHPATVKALMVRLCGLLAADSLEAISLGDARRAEEFSKLRGQLISSGGIKAIVALLAASEGPAAAAAATAVVQLALAGDAAIRTELLQADATTALLRCAARLSKAGTEEMSDSDAETEEDAAPEAATAALARLLAFDGDGCQELLAPVLEPGALKDFCEALHSNGQRRALEQVLRCLDLAGSRHDAWPALQKDLCEDLRKMLVLHRSDAAAAYLQALMSHFGEEATLRSCGDPKSLRRALEPLSGPGASALKATLGQ
;
A
#
# COMPACT_ATOMS: atom_id res chain seq x y z
N MET A 1 11.68 22.05 -34.01
CA MET A 1 11.92 21.41 -32.70
C MET A 1 13.10 22.11 -32.06
N GLY A 2 12.84 23.12 -31.22
CA GLY A 2 13.88 23.99 -30.67
C GLY A 2 14.48 23.40 -29.40
N GLN A 3 15.73 22.93 -29.48
CA GLN A 3 16.57 22.73 -28.32
C GLN A 3 17.04 24.10 -27.81
N SER A 4 16.46 24.58 -26.70
CA SER A 4 17.08 25.67 -25.93
C SER A 4 18.20 25.08 -25.07
N MET A 5 19.43 25.11 -25.60
CA MET A 5 20.64 24.60 -24.95
C MET A 5 21.16 25.48 -23.79
N LYS A 6 20.39 26.41 -23.23
CA LYS A 6 20.79 27.19 -22.03
C LYS A 6 19.67 27.45 -21.01
N GLY A 7 18.49 26.86 -21.18
CA GLY A 7 17.32 27.14 -20.33
C GLY A 7 16.97 26.02 -19.35
N ASN A 8 17.68 25.88 -18.23
CA ASN A 8 17.28 25.00 -17.11
C ASN A 8 15.95 25.43 -16.41
N GLY A 9 15.23 26.41 -16.94
CA GLY A 9 14.05 26.99 -16.30
C GLY A 9 12.68 26.50 -16.80
N GLY A 10 12.60 25.79 -17.93
CA GLY A 10 11.30 25.50 -18.57
C GLY A 10 10.31 24.73 -17.67
N LEU A 11 10.80 23.68 -16.98
CA LEU A 11 9.98 22.91 -16.05
C LEU A 11 9.59 23.73 -14.81
N MET A 12 10.51 24.50 -14.24
CA MET A 12 10.20 25.34 -13.07
C MET A 12 9.21 26.46 -13.38
N VAL A 13 9.30 27.06 -14.57
CA VAL A 13 8.33 28.04 -15.04
C VAL A 13 6.96 27.39 -15.19
N ALA A 14 6.88 26.21 -15.81
CA ALA A 14 5.61 25.48 -15.95
C ALA A 14 5.02 25.10 -14.57
N LEU A 15 5.84 24.66 -13.62
CA LEU A 15 5.42 24.34 -12.26
C LEU A 15 4.96 25.57 -11.48
N ALA A 16 5.68 26.69 -11.57
CA ALA A 16 5.30 27.94 -10.93
C ALA A 16 3.99 28.51 -11.51
N GLN A 17 3.83 28.44 -12.84
CA GLN A 17 2.58 28.80 -13.52
C GLN A 17 1.44 27.88 -13.08
N ALA A 18 1.68 26.57 -13.03
CA ALA A 18 0.70 25.61 -12.53
C ALA A 18 0.29 25.98 -11.11
N LEU A 19 1.21 26.22 -10.17
CA LEU A 19 0.89 26.63 -8.80
C LEU A 19 0.05 27.92 -8.71
N ALA A 20 0.38 28.92 -9.52
CA ALA A 20 -0.25 30.24 -9.47
C ALA A 20 -1.66 30.31 -10.08
N MET A 21 -2.03 29.37 -10.96
CA MET A 21 -3.33 29.38 -11.64
C MET A 21 -4.38 28.57 -10.87
N ASP A 22 -5.61 29.03 -10.78
CA ASP A 22 -6.71 28.24 -10.16
C ASP A 22 -7.32 27.16 -11.09
N MET A 23 -6.69 26.88 -12.23
CA MET A 23 -7.18 25.90 -13.20
C MET A 23 -6.81 24.46 -12.82
N THR A 24 -7.71 23.79 -12.10
CA THR A 24 -7.54 22.39 -11.63
C THR A 24 -7.17 21.39 -12.73
N PRO A 25 -7.84 21.36 -13.91
CA PRO A 25 -7.54 20.36 -14.94
C PRO A 25 -6.13 20.49 -15.53
N PHE A 26 -5.64 21.72 -15.70
CA PHE A 26 -4.29 21.96 -16.20
C PHE A 26 -3.23 21.53 -15.18
N LYS A 27 -3.43 21.86 -13.89
CA LYS A 27 -2.56 21.39 -12.80
C LYS A 27 -2.47 19.87 -12.76
N GLU A 28 -3.63 19.19 -12.83
CA GLU A 28 -3.70 17.74 -12.83
C GLU A 28 -2.93 17.15 -14.01
N ALA A 29 -3.16 17.63 -15.24
CA ALA A 29 -2.45 17.15 -16.42
C ALA A 29 -0.92 17.32 -16.32
N VAL A 30 -0.44 18.46 -15.80
CA VAL A 30 0.99 18.70 -15.58
C VAL A 30 1.56 17.71 -14.56
N PHE A 31 0.88 17.51 -13.44
CA PHE A 31 1.34 16.63 -12.37
C PHE A 31 1.24 15.15 -12.71
N GLU A 32 0.24 14.74 -13.47
CA GLU A 32 0.16 13.40 -14.06
C GLU A 32 1.31 13.14 -15.02
N THR A 33 1.60 14.09 -15.91
CA THR A 33 2.73 13.99 -16.82
C THR A 33 4.05 13.83 -16.06
N LEU A 34 4.22 14.54 -14.94
CA LEU A 34 5.39 14.38 -14.07
C LEU A 34 5.45 13.03 -13.36
N CYS A 35 4.31 12.53 -12.88
CA CYS A 35 4.25 11.18 -12.31
C CYS A 35 4.65 10.12 -13.34
N ALA A 36 4.13 10.22 -14.58
CA ALA A 36 4.47 9.32 -15.66
C ALA A 36 5.96 9.44 -16.04
N ALA A 37 6.49 10.65 -16.11
CA ALA A 37 7.91 10.89 -16.39
C ALA A 37 8.82 10.34 -15.28
N ALA A 38 8.42 10.43 -14.01
CA ALA A 38 9.19 9.95 -12.86
C ALA A 38 9.34 8.42 -12.82
N GLN A 39 8.53 7.67 -13.58
CA GLN A 39 8.70 6.22 -13.75
C GLN A 39 9.95 5.88 -14.58
N TRP A 40 10.45 6.81 -15.40
CA TRP A 40 11.64 6.61 -16.22
C TRP A 40 12.89 7.04 -15.45
N PRO A 41 13.84 6.13 -15.18
CA PRO A 41 15.02 6.45 -14.37
C PRO A 41 15.87 7.61 -14.93
N SER A 42 15.91 7.77 -16.26
CA SER A 42 16.63 8.86 -16.95
C SER A 42 15.97 10.24 -16.81
N LEU A 43 14.69 10.31 -16.47
CA LEU A 43 13.94 11.56 -16.25
C LEU A 43 13.81 11.86 -14.75
N LYS A 44 13.74 10.83 -13.92
CA LYS A 44 13.61 10.94 -12.47
C LYS A 44 14.68 11.83 -11.83
N GLY A 45 15.95 11.64 -12.15
CA GLY A 45 17.04 12.51 -11.65
C GLY A 45 16.92 13.96 -12.13
N ARG A 46 16.43 14.18 -13.37
CA ARG A 46 16.20 15.53 -13.89
C ARG A 46 15.03 16.23 -13.19
N ILE A 47 13.98 15.50 -12.87
CA ILE A 47 12.82 16.00 -12.11
C ILE A 47 13.25 16.33 -10.68
N ALA A 48 14.01 15.44 -10.03
CA ALA A 48 14.60 15.66 -8.72
C ALA A 48 15.43 16.96 -8.67
N GLY A 49 16.34 17.13 -9.64
CA GLY A 49 17.22 18.29 -9.73
C GLY A 49 16.52 19.59 -10.15
N SER A 50 15.24 19.57 -10.53
CA SER A 50 14.56 20.77 -10.99
C SER A 50 14.02 21.65 -9.87
N GLY A 51 14.04 21.21 -8.61
CA GLY A 51 13.40 21.92 -7.50
C GLY A 51 11.90 21.59 -7.33
N VAL A 52 11.43 20.50 -7.95
CA VAL A 52 10.02 20.04 -7.85
C VAL A 52 9.59 19.76 -6.40
N LEU A 53 10.53 19.44 -5.49
CA LEU A 53 10.20 19.22 -4.08
C LEU A 53 9.61 20.44 -3.41
N GLY A 54 10.09 21.65 -3.72
CA GLY A 54 9.50 22.87 -3.17
C GLY A 54 8.02 23.02 -3.56
N VAL A 55 7.69 22.62 -4.79
CA VAL A 55 6.32 22.61 -5.33
C VAL A 55 5.47 21.53 -4.65
N ILE A 56 6.02 20.31 -4.50
CA ILE A 56 5.36 19.21 -3.80
C ILE A 56 5.02 19.63 -2.37
N THR A 57 6.00 20.08 -1.60
CA THR A 57 5.80 20.47 -0.20
C THR A 57 4.81 21.63 -0.07
N ALA A 58 4.95 22.68 -0.88
CA ALA A 58 4.01 23.80 -0.87
C ALA A 58 2.58 23.35 -1.17
N THR A 59 2.40 22.40 -2.10
CA THR A 59 1.09 21.87 -2.48
C THR A 59 0.49 21.01 -1.37
N LEU A 60 1.29 20.14 -0.74
CA LEU A 60 0.83 19.26 0.33
C LEU A 60 0.42 20.05 1.59
N LEU A 61 1.23 21.04 1.96
CA LEU A 61 1.00 21.87 3.16
C LEU A 61 -0.10 22.91 2.96
N SER A 62 -0.38 23.33 1.72
CA SER A 62 -1.43 24.30 1.46
C SER A 62 -2.83 23.67 1.63
N PRO A 63 -3.72 24.29 2.41
CA PRO A 63 -5.09 23.80 2.59
C PRO A 63 -5.97 24.06 1.35
N ARG A 64 -5.51 24.90 0.40
CA ARG A 64 -6.33 25.36 -0.73
C ARG A 64 -6.34 24.42 -1.92
N HIS A 65 -5.41 23.47 -2.00
CA HIS A 65 -5.35 22.56 -3.14
C HIS A 65 -6.34 21.40 -3.00
N PRO A 66 -6.98 20.99 -4.11
CA PRO A 66 -7.93 19.88 -4.10
C PRO A 66 -7.21 18.55 -3.79
N ALA A 67 -7.99 17.58 -3.28
CA ALA A 67 -7.48 16.27 -2.90
C ALA A 67 -6.80 15.52 -4.06
N THR A 68 -7.32 15.65 -5.29
CA THR A 68 -6.74 15.06 -6.51
C THR A 68 -5.32 15.55 -6.77
N VAL A 69 -5.11 16.87 -6.70
CA VAL A 69 -3.78 17.48 -6.85
C VAL A 69 -2.84 17.03 -5.73
N LYS A 70 -3.32 16.95 -4.49
CA LYS A 70 -2.52 16.41 -3.39
C LYS A 70 -2.14 14.96 -3.62
N ALA A 71 -3.07 14.13 -4.09
CA ALA A 71 -2.82 12.73 -4.44
C ALA A 71 -1.68 12.60 -5.47
N LEU A 72 -1.68 13.43 -6.52
CA LEU A 72 -0.63 13.46 -7.53
C LEU A 72 0.73 13.86 -6.94
N MET A 73 0.77 14.85 -6.05
CA MET A 73 2.01 15.26 -5.37
C MET A 73 2.55 14.19 -4.43
N VAL A 74 1.67 13.53 -3.68
CA VAL A 74 2.04 12.41 -2.82
C VAL A 74 2.58 11.24 -3.65
N ARG A 75 1.91 10.90 -4.76
CA ARG A 75 2.39 9.86 -5.70
C ARG A 75 3.76 10.20 -6.26
N LEU A 76 3.95 11.44 -6.73
CA LEU A 76 5.24 11.91 -7.24
C LEU A 76 6.32 11.84 -6.16
N CYS A 77 6.00 12.22 -4.93
CA CYS A 77 6.92 12.13 -3.80
C CYS A 77 7.40 10.70 -3.54
N GLY A 78 6.46 9.74 -3.45
CA GLY A 78 6.80 8.33 -3.27
C GLY A 78 7.65 7.78 -4.42
N LEU A 79 7.32 8.16 -5.67
CA LEU A 79 8.11 7.80 -6.85
C LEU A 79 9.53 8.37 -6.79
N LEU A 80 9.71 9.61 -6.34
CA LEU A 80 11.02 10.25 -6.25
C LEU A 80 11.87 9.71 -5.09
N ALA A 81 11.25 9.27 -4.01
CA ALA A 81 11.96 8.80 -2.81
C ALA A 81 12.46 7.36 -2.90
N ALA A 82 11.74 6.48 -3.61
CA ALA A 82 12.16 5.10 -3.81
C ALA A 82 13.37 5.07 -4.76
N ASP A 83 14.47 4.41 -4.41
CA ASP A 83 15.57 4.23 -5.37
C ASP A 83 15.08 3.33 -6.52
N SER A 84 15.34 3.70 -7.78
CA SER A 84 15.14 2.74 -8.87
C SER A 84 16.24 1.68 -8.79
N LEU A 85 15.89 0.39 -8.82
CA LEU A 85 16.85 -0.71 -8.87
C LEU A 85 17.91 -0.50 -9.97
N GLU A 86 17.52 0.11 -11.09
CA GLU A 86 18.43 0.52 -12.16
C GLU A 86 19.48 1.55 -11.71
N ALA A 87 19.09 2.57 -10.93
CA ALA A 87 20.03 3.58 -10.42
C ALA A 87 21.05 2.98 -9.45
N ILE A 88 20.64 2.00 -8.64
CA ILE A 88 21.56 1.23 -7.78
C ILE A 88 22.51 0.40 -8.65
N SER A 89 21.98 -0.30 -9.66
CA SER A 89 22.77 -1.17 -10.55
C SER A 89 23.79 -0.43 -11.41
N LEU A 90 23.51 0.83 -11.76
CA LEU A 90 24.36 1.65 -12.62
C LEU A 90 25.50 2.34 -11.84
N GLY A 91 25.54 2.24 -10.50
CA GLY A 91 26.65 2.74 -9.68
C GLY A 91 26.88 4.26 -9.76
N ASP A 92 25.86 5.03 -10.16
CA ASP A 92 25.99 6.49 -10.32
C ASP A 92 25.92 7.18 -8.94
N ALA A 93 27.07 7.31 -8.29
CA ALA A 93 27.20 7.92 -6.96
C ALA A 93 26.61 9.34 -6.89
N ARG A 94 26.64 10.09 -8.00
CA ARG A 94 26.07 11.43 -8.06
C ARG A 94 24.55 11.40 -7.96
N ARG A 95 23.90 10.44 -8.63
CA ARG A 95 22.44 10.26 -8.50
C ARG A 95 22.05 9.81 -7.10
N ALA A 96 22.81 8.91 -6.49
CA ALA A 96 22.57 8.49 -5.11
C ALA A 96 22.63 9.68 -4.13
N GLU A 97 23.61 10.58 -4.32
CA GLU A 97 23.70 11.83 -3.55
C GLU A 97 22.50 12.76 -3.79
N GLU A 98 22.06 12.91 -5.04
CA GLU A 98 20.86 13.69 -5.38
C GLU A 98 19.62 13.14 -4.69
N PHE A 99 19.37 11.82 -4.75
CA PHE A 99 18.24 11.19 -4.07
C PHE A 99 18.35 11.30 -2.53
N SER A 100 19.54 11.17 -1.96
CA SER A 100 19.74 11.41 -0.52
C SER A 100 19.39 12.85 -0.14
N LYS A 101 19.78 13.85 -0.94
CA LYS A 101 19.38 15.25 -0.74
C LYS A 101 17.87 15.44 -0.83
N LEU A 102 17.20 14.77 -1.78
CA LEU A 102 15.74 14.81 -1.87
C LEU A 102 15.07 14.27 -0.60
N ARG A 103 15.55 13.13 -0.10
CA ARG A 103 15.06 12.52 1.14
C ARG A 103 15.26 13.44 2.34
N GLY A 104 16.46 14.03 2.47
CA GLY A 104 16.74 15.03 3.50
C GLY A 104 15.84 16.26 3.41
N GLN A 105 15.55 16.75 2.20
CA GLN A 105 14.61 17.85 1.98
C GLN A 105 13.19 17.48 2.41
N LEU A 106 12.72 16.28 2.04
CA LEU A 106 11.39 15.80 2.42
C LEU A 106 11.20 15.71 3.95
N ILE A 107 12.24 15.27 4.66
CA ILE A 107 12.28 15.23 6.13
C ILE A 107 12.23 16.66 6.68
N SER A 108 13.19 17.50 6.27
CA SER A 108 13.33 18.88 6.81
C SER A 108 12.11 19.76 6.55
N SER A 109 11.36 19.50 5.48
CA SER A 109 10.19 20.26 5.09
C SER A 109 8.88 19.74 5.71
N GLY A 110 8.93 18.69 6.53
CA GLY A 110 7.75 18.06 7.12
C GLY A 110 6.86 17.33 6.10
N GLY A 111 7.38 17.00 4.91
CA GLY A 111 6.59 16.37 3.84
C GLY A 111 6.08 14.98 4.21
N ILE A 112 6.88 14.20 4.96
CA ILE A 112 6.47 12.87 5.46
C ILE A 112 5.25 12.99 6.39
N LYS A 113 5.30 13.92 7.35
CA LYS A 113 4.19 14.20 8.27
C LYS A 113 2.92 14.63 7.53
N ALA A 114 3.07 15.44 6.48
CA ALA A 114 1.95 15.85 5.64
C ALA A 114 1.31 14.68 4.86
N ILE A 115 2.13 13.75 4.35
CA ILE A 115 1.63 12.54 3.66
C ILE A 115 0.86 11.65 4.64
N VAL A 116 1.38 11.43 5.84
CA VAL A 116 0.70 10.60 6.84
C VAL A 116 -0.58 11.26 7.36
N ALA A 117 -0.55 12.58 7.57
CA ALA A 117 -1.76 13.33 7.90
C ALA A 117 -2.82 13.24 6.78
N LEU A 118 -2.41 13.28 5.51
CA LEU A 118 -3.31 13.10 4.37
C LEU A 118 -3.93 11.69 4.38
N LEU A 119 -3.15 10.65 4.65
CA LEU A 119 -3.65 9.27 4.80
C LEU A 119 -4.71 9.16 5.91
N ALA A 120 -4.46 9.79 7.06
CA ALA A 120 -5.39 9.74 8.19
C ALA A 120 -6.69 10.54 7.95
N ALA A 121 -6.59 11.69 7.29
CA ALA A 121 -7.69 12.65 7.15
C ALA A 121 -8.52 12.49 5.86
N SER A 122 -8.00 11.80 4.85
CA SER A 122 -8.64 11.72 3.53
C SER A 122 -9.31 10.36 3.30
N GLU A 123 -10.14 10.32 2.27
CA GLU A 123 -10.74 9.12 1.69
C GLU A 123 -10.44 9.07 0.19
N GLY A 124 -10.77 7.95 -0.45
CA GLY A 124 -10.62 7.78 -1.89
C GLY A 124 -9.17 7.94 -2.42
N PRO A 125 -8.97 8.51 -3.62
CA PRO A 125 -7.68 8.51 -4.31
C PRO A 125 -6.52 9.15 -3.55
N ALA A 126 -6.79 10.17 -2.73
CA ALA A 126 -5.75 10.85 -1.95
C ALA A 126 -5.19 9.97 -0.83
N ALA A 127 -6.06 9.25 -0.12
CA ALA A 127 -5.64 8.28 0.89
C ALA A 127 -4.93 7.08 0.24
N ALA A 128 -5.41 6.60 -0.92
CA ALA A 128 -4.76 5.53 -1.67
C ALA A 128 -3.33 5.89 -2.11
N ALA A 129 -3.15 7.11 -2.63
CA ALA A 129 -1.84 7.64 -3.00
C ALA A 129 -0.92 7.78 -1.78
N ALA A 130 -1.45 8.24 -0.65
CA ALA A 130 -0.71 8.37 0.61
C ALA A 130 -0.27 7.02 1.18
N ALA A 131 -1.15 6.01 1.19
CA ALA A 131 -0.79 4.67 1.59
C ALA A 131 0.36 4.11 0.74
N THR A 132 0.27 4.28 -0.57
CA THR A 132 1.31 3.84 -1.52
C THR A 132 2.63 4.58 -1.30
N ALA A 133 2.58 5.90 -1.07
CA ALA A 133 3.78 6.70 -0.83
C ALA A 133 4.45 6.35 0.51
N VAL A 134 3.67 6.11 1.57
CA VAL A 134 4.19 5.67 2.88
C VAL A 134 5.01 4.40 2.74
N VAL A 135 4.50 3.38 2.05
CA VAL A 135 5.27 2.14 1.86
C VAL A 135 6.48 2.36 0.97
N GLN A 136 6.39 3.16 -0.10
CA GLN A 136 7.56 3.48 -0.93
C GLN A 136 8.66 4.18 -0.14
N LEU A 137 8.29 5.10 0.76
CA LEU A 137 9.21 5.79 1.65
C LEU A 137 9.86 4.83 2.66
N ALA A 138 9.07 3.96 3.29
CA ALA A 138 9.59 2.97 4.24
C ALA A 138 10.62 2.02 3.60
N LEU A 139 10.35 1.62 2.35
CA LEU A 139 11.18 0.69 1.58
C LEU A 139 12.39 1.36 0.91
N ALA A 140 12.54 2.69 0.99
CA ALA A 140 13.62 3.42 0.33
C ALA A 140 15.02 3.21 0.95
N GLY A 141 15.17 2.31 1.93
CA GLY A 141 16.45 2.00 2.56
C GLY A 141 16.97 3.07 3.53
N ASP A 142 16.34 4.25 3.61
CA ASP A 142 16.78 5.37 4.45
C ASP A 142 16.23 5.29 5.90
N ALA A 143 17.13 5.14 6.87
CA ALA A 143 16.77 5.04 8.29
C ALA A 143 16.09 6.32 8.81
N ALA A 144 16.50 7.51 8.35
CA ALA A 144 15.92 8.77 8.81
C ALA A 144 14.47 8.91 8.34
N ILE A 145 14.15 8.44 7.13
CA ILE A 145 12.77 8.36 6.65
C ILE A 145 11.94 7.43 7.53
N ARG A 146 12.46 6.25 7.89
CA ARG A 146 11.74 5.29 8.74
C ARG A 146 11.48 5.88 10.13
N THR A 147 12.45 6.58 10.72
CA THR A 147 12.24 7.30 11.99
C THR A 147 11.16 8.36 11.89
N GLU A 148 11.14 9.15 10.81
CA GLU A 148 10.07 10.15 10.61
C GLU A 148 8.70 9.53 10.37
N LEU A 149 8.62 8.40 9.66
CA LEU A 149 7.38 7.65 9.49
C LEU A 149 6.86 7.10 10.82
N LEU A 150 7.75 6.60 11.68
CA LEU A 150 7.41 6.14 13.02
C LEU A 150 6.89 7.30 13.88
N GLN A 151 7.60 8.43 13.90
CA GLN A 151 7.16 9.64 14.61
C GLN A 151 5.83 10.21 14.11
N ALA A 152 5.54 10.02 12.81
CA ALA A 152 4.29 10.44 12.20
C ALA A 152 3.13 9.45 12.42
N ASP A 153 3.38 8.31 13.08
CA ASP A 153 2.39 7.25 13.32
C ASP A 153 1.80 6.65 12.01
N ALA A 154 2.68 6.47 11.01
CA ALA A 154 2.30 6.04 9.67
C ALA A 154 1.58 4.68 9.65
N THR A 155 2.04 3.74 10.48
CA THR A 155 1.48 2.38 10.54
C THR A 155 0.07 2.38 11.10
N THR A 156 -0.19 3.13 12.17
CA THR A 156 -1.54 3.28 12.72
C THR A 156 -2.47 3.98 11.73
N ALA A 157 -1.96 4.95 10.96
CA ALA A 157 -2.74 5.57 9.89
C ALA A 157 -3.11 4.56 8.78
N LEU A 158 -2.18 3.67 8.40
CA LEU A 158 -2.46 2.57 7.46
C LEU A 158 -3.48 1.59 8.01
N LEU A 159 -3.34 1.16 9.27
CA LEU A 159 -4.30 0.26 9.92
C LEU A 159 -5.69 0.87 9.99
N ARG A 160 -5.80 2.15 10.38
CA ARG A 160 -7.09 2.86 10.40
C ARG A 160 -7.72 2.98 9.03
N CYS A 161 -6.92 3.20 7.99
CA CYS A 161 -7.39 3.24 6.61
C CYS A 161 -7.87 1.85 6.14
N ALA A 162 -7.10 0.80 6.41
CA ALA A 162 -7.45 -0.58 6.10
C ALA A 162 -8.71 -1.05 6.83
N ALA A 163 -8.89 -0.68 8.10
CA ALA A 163 -10.05 -1.02 8.91
C ALA A 163 -11.36 -0.42 8.37
N ARG A 164 -11.32 0.55 7.45
CA ARG A 164 -12.53 1.04 6.78
C ARG A 164 -13.17 -0.01 5.86
N LEU A 165 -12.42 -1.05 5.44
CA LEU A 165 -12.96 -2.21 4.70
C LEU A 165 -14.11 -2.91 5.41
N SER A 166 -14.07 -2.99 6.75
CA SER A 166 -15.12 -3.66 7.51
C SER A 166 -16.41 -2.84 7.56
N LYS A 167 -16.32 -1.51 7.44
CA LYS A 167 -17.46 -0.59 7.53
C LYS A 167 -18.21 -0.45 6.21
N ALA A 168 -17.49 -0.36 5.09
CA ALA A 168 -18.09 -0.15 3.77
C ALA A 168 -19.13 -1.23 3.38
N GLY A 169 -18.91 -2.48 3.80
CA GLY A 169 -19.82 -3.59 3.46
C GLY A 169 -21.15 -3.63 4.21
N THR A 170 -21.38 -2.75 5.19
CA THR A 170 -22.59 -2.81 6.05
C THR A 170 -23.67 -1.83 5.63
N GLU A 171 -23.34 -0.76 4.89
CA GLU A 171 -24.25 0.39 4.73
C GLU A 171 -24.92 0.53 3.35
N GLU A 172 -24.54 -0.24 2.31
CA GLU A 172 -25.04 0.02 0.95
C GLU A 172 -25.61 -1.22 0.23
N MET A 173 -26.94 -1.39 0.33
CA MET A 173 -27.78 -2.03 -0.71
C MET A 173 -28.65 -0.97 -1.39
N SER A 174 -28.03 0.11 -1.86
CA SER A 174 -28.70 1.12 -2.69
C SER A 174 -28.41 0.79 -4.16
N ASP A 175 -29.44 0.49 -4.96
CA ASP A 175 -29.43 0.06 -6.37
C ASP A 175 -28.87 1.12 -7.35
N SER A 176 -27.67 1.62 -7.10
CA SER A 176 -26.99 2.61 -7.92
C SER A 176 -25.86 1.96 -8.71
N ASP A 177 -26.13 1.61 -9.98
CA ASP A 177 -25.19 1.05 -10.98
C ASP A 177 -24.05 2.02 -11.41
N ALA A 178 -23.64 2.94 -10.53
CA ALA A 178 -22.42 3.72 -10.75
C ALA A 178 -21.22 2.89 -10.28
N GLU A 179 -20.33 2.51 -11.20
CA GLU A 179 -19.01 1.97 -10.86
C GLU A 179 -18.18 3.06 -10.15
N THR A 180 -18.42 3.26 -8.86
CA THR A 180 -17.73 4.30 -8.09
C THR A 180 -16.32 3.81 -7.74
N GLU A 181 -15.30 4.60 -8.10
CA GLU A 181 -13.88 4.43 -7.74
C GLU A 181 -13.61 4.54 -6.20
N GLU A 182 -14.62 4.31 -5.37
CA GLU A 182 -14.73 4.82 -4.01
C GLU A 182 -13.88 4.03 -3.00
N ASP A 183 -13.55 2.76 -3.30
CA ASP A 183 -12.85 1.86 -2.37
C ASP A 183 -11.33 1.70 -2.63
N ALA A 184 -10.71 2.58 -3.42
CA ALA A 184 -9.28 2.45 -3.74
C ALA A 184 -8.36 2.62 -2.49
N ALA A 185 -8.80 3.36 -1.47
CA ALA A 185 -7.95 3.68 -0.31
C ALA A 185 -7.69 2.49 0.61
N PRO A 186 -8.70 1.75 1.09
CA PRO A 186 -8.45 0.64 2.01
C PRO A 186 -7.75 -0.54 1.32
N GLU A 187 -8.00 -0.78 0.03
CA GLU A 187 -7.23 -1.74 -0.79
C GLU A 187 -5.76 -1.32 -0.88
N ALA A 188 -5.47 -0.05 -1.17
CA ALA A 188 -4.10 0.44 -1.21
C ALA A 188 -3.41 0.37 0.16
N ALA A 189 -4.13 0.62 1.25
CA ALA A 189 -3.60 0.52 2.61
C ALA A 189 -3.25 -0.92 2.99
N THR A 190 -4.13 -1.88 2.71
CA THR A 190 -3.84 -3.31 2.94
C THR A 190 -2.70 -3.81 2.07
N ALA A 191 -2.64 -3.42 0.80
CA ALA A 191 -1.51 -3.75 -0.07
C ALA A 191 -0.18 -3.12 0.43
N ALA A 192 -0.22 -1.89 0.95
CA ALA A 192 0.93 -1.24 1.57
C ALA A 192 1.42 -2.00 2.81
N LEU A 193 0.50 -2.44 3.68
CA LEU A 193 0.82 -3.24 4.86
C LEU A 193 1.41 -4.60 4.49
N ALA A 194 0.84 -5.31 3.52
CA ALA A 194 1.40 -6.57 3.02
C ALA A 194 2.83 -6.39 2.51
N ARG A 195 3.09 -5.30 1.78
CA ARG A 195 4.45 -4.98 1.29
C ARG A 195 5.43 -4.65 2.41
N LEU A 196 4.98 -3.97 3.47
CA LEU A 196 5.80 -3.72 4.66
C LEU A 196 6.14 -5.04 5.38
N LEU A 197 5.16 -5.93 5.56
CA LEU A 197 5.35 -7.24 6.20
C LEU A 197 6.26 -8.16 5.40
N ALA A 198 6.24 -8.06 4.07
CA ALA A 198 7.10 -8.80 3.15
C ALA A 198 8.51 -8.22 2.97
N PHE A 199 8.85 -7.13 3.65
CA PHE A 199 10.16 -6.51 3.51
C PHE A 199 11.12 -6.97 4.61
N ASP A 200 12.26 -7.53 4.20
CA ASP A 200 13.26 -8.12 5.09
C ASP A 200 14.43 -7.16 5.42
N GLY A 201 14.25 -5.85 5.19
CA GLY A 201 15.31 -4.86 5.43
C GLY A 201 15.36 -4.33 6.87
N ASP A 202 16.56 -3.89 7.28
CA ASP A 202 16.84 -3.41 8.63
C ASP A 202 15.99 -2.19 9.03
N GLY A 203 15.51 -2.20 10.29
CA GLY A 203 14.79 -1.08 10.89
C GLY A 203 13.31 -0.96 10.51
N CYS A 204 12.74 -1.97 9.84
CA CYS A 204 11.28 -2.04 9.62
C CYS A 204 10.52 -2.66 10.78
N GLN A 205 11.17 -3.34 11.72
CA GLN A 205 10.51 -3.98 12.87
C GLN A 205 9.74 -2.98 13.74
N GLU A 206 10.31 -1.80 14.01
CA GLU A 206 9.63 -0.75 14.78
C GLU A 206 8.40 -0.21 14.06
N LEU A 207 8.45 -0.10 12.73
CA LEU A 207 7.30 0.29 11.92
C LEU A 207 6.23 -0.80 11.87
N LEU A 208 6.62 -2.09 11.96
CA LEU A 208 5.69 -3.21 11.91
C LEU A 208 5.04 -3.51 13.26
N ALA A 209 5.65 -3.11 14.38
CA ALA A 209 5.16 -3.43 15.72
C ALA A 209 3.64 -3.21 15.89
N PRO A 210 3.04 -2.07 15.48
CA PRO A 210 1.59 -1.86 15.61
C PRO A 210 0.73 -2.85 14.79
N VAL A 211 1.23 -3.35 13.66
CA VAL A 211 0.50 -4.31 12.79
C VAL A 211 0.52 -5.71 13.39
N LEU A 212 1.60 -6.04 14.09
CA LEU A 212 1.80 -7.33 14.74
C LEU A 212 1.10 -7.43 16.11
N GLU A 213 0.51 -6.33 16.59
CA GLU A 213 -0.27 -6.37 17.82
C GLU A 213 -1.51 -7.27 17.66
N PRO A 214 -1.85 -8.08 18.68
CA PRO A 214 -3.02 -8.96 18.61
C PRO A 214 -4.34 -8.24 18.29
N GLY A 215 -4.47 -6.97 18.71
CA GLY A 215 -5.64 -6.14 18.40
C GLY A 215 -5.75 -5.84 16.89
N ALA A 216 -4.66 -5.42 16.25
CA ALA A 216 -4.63 -5.14 14.82
C ALA A 216 -4.89 -6.40 13.97
N LEU A 217 -4.34 -7.54 14.37
CA LEU A 217 -4.60 -8.83 13.72
C LEU A 217 -6.08 -9.25 13.87
N LYS A 218 -6.70 -8.98 15.03
CA LYS A 218 -8.12 -9.22 15.23
C LYS A 218 -8.97 -8.35 14.30
N ASP A 219 -8.63 -7.07 14.14
CA ASP A 219 -9.34 -6.16 13.24
C ASP A 219 -9.27 -6.63 11.78
N PHE A 220 -8.13 -7.21 11.36
CA PHE A 220 -8.01 -7.85 10.05
C PHE A 220 -8.91 -9.08 9.91
N CYS A 221 -8.97 -9.94 10.93
CA CYS A 221 -9.90 -11.07 10.92
C CYS A 221 -11.36 -10.60 10.86
N GLU A 222 -11.72 -9.54 11.57
CA GLU A 222 -13.06 -8.94 11.50
C GLU A 222 -13.38 -8.40 10.10
N ALA A 223 -12.39 -7.83 9.41
CA ALA A 223 -12.55 -7.41 8.00
C ALA A 223 -12.78 -8.58 7.03
N LEU A 224 -12.45 -9.83 7.39
CA LEU A 224 -12.80 -11.01 6.59
C LEU A 224 -14.28 -11.41 6.72
N HIS A 225 -14.91 -11.05 7.83
CA HIS A 225 -16.32 -11.33 8.07
C HIS A 225 -17.23 -10.40 7.26
N SER A 226 -16.75 -9.20 6.92
CA SER A 226 -17.50 -8.31 6.04
C SER A 226 -17.51 -8.89 4.63
N ASN A 227 -18.65 -8.82 3.94
CA ASN A 227 -18.79 -9.18 2.52
C ASN A 227 -18.10 -8.11 1.63
N GLY A 228 -16.86 -7.76 1.95
CA GLY A 228 -16.10 -6.74 1.26
C GLY A 228 -15.65 -7.18 -0.13
N GLN A 229 -15.06 -6.25 -0.86
CA GLN A 229 -14.51 -6.51 -2.19
C GLN A 229 -13.47 -7.64 -2.14
N ARG A 230 -13.63 -8.64 -3.01
CA ARG A 230 -12.75 -9.82 -3.09
C ARG A 230 -11.26 -9.47 -3.04
N ARG A 231 -10.84 -8.45 -3.79
CA ARG A 231 -9.41 -8.05 -3.86
C ARG A 231 -8.88 -7.57 -2.52
N ALA A 232 -9.65 -6.78 -1.79
CA ALA A 232 -9.27 -6.30 -0.48
C ALA A 232 -9.16 -7.46 0.52
N LEU A 233 -10.11 -8.41 0.51
CA LEU A 233 -10.04 -9.61 1.34
C LEU A 233 -8.79 -10.45 1.02
N GLU A 234 -8.43 -10.59 -0.26
CA GLU A 234 -7.20 -11.26 -0.67
C GLU A 234 -5.94 -10.55 -0.15
N GLN A 235 -5.92 -9.22 -0.06
CA GLN A 235 -4.80 -8.48 0.56
C GLN A 235 -4.76 -8.66 2.08
N VAL A 236 -5.91 -8.67 2.76
CA VAL A 236 -5.98 -8.94 4.20
C VAL A 236 -5.42 -10.32 4.52
N LEU A 237 -5.79 -11.34 3.76
CA LEU A 237 -5.24 -12.69 3.92
C LEU A 237 -3.73 -12.75 3.70
N ARG A 238 -3.21 -12.00 2.72
CA ARG A 238 -1.76 -11.88 2.52
C ARG A 238 -1.08 -11.20 3.71
N CYS A 239 -1.68 -10.16 4.29
CA CYS A 239 -1.15 -9.55 5.52
C CYS A 239 -1.08 -10.56 6.66
N LEU A 240 -2.16 -11.32 6.90
CA LEU A 240 -2.20 -12.33 7.97
C LEU A 240 -1.19 -13.45 7.74
N ASP A 241 -1.07 -13.94 6.50
CA ASP A 241 -0.09 -14.95 6.12
C ASP A 241 1.34 -14.47 6.36
N LEU A 242 1.67 -13.25 5.94
CA LEU A 242 3.00 -12.67 6.15
C LEU A 242 3.30 -12.38 7.62
N ALA A 243 2.31 -11.90 8.38
CA ALA A 243 2.44 -11.69 9.83
C ALA A 243 2.77 -13.00 10.55
N GLY A 244 2.03 -14.07 10.25
CA GLY A 244 2.27 -15.40 10.82
C GLY A 244 3.60 -16.01 10.36
N SER A 245 3.79 -16.13 9.04
CA SER A 245 4.92 -16.88 8.48
C SER A 245 6.29 -16.22 8.66
N ARG A 246 6.36 -14.89 8.70
CA ARG A 246 7.63 -14.15 8.81
C ARG A 246 7.89 -13.59 10.19
N HIS A 247 6.85 -13.21 10.90
CA HIS A 247 6.97 -12.50 12.19
C HIS A 247 6.44 -13.31 13.36
N ASP A 248 6.05 -14.57 13.13
CA ASP A 248 5.44 -15.47 14.12
C ASP A 248 4.21 -14.87 14.82
N ALA A 249 3.53 -13.96 14.13
CA ALA A 249 2.38 -13.21 14.64
C ALA A 249 1.08 -13.79 14.05
N TRP A 250 0.74 -15.00 14.49
CA TRP A 250 -0.50 -15.66 14.07
C TRP A 250 -1.69 -15.14 14.88
N PRO A 251 -2.83 -14.83 14.22
CA PRO A 251 -4.05 -14.61 14.97
C PRO A 251 -4.45 -15.89 15.69
N ALA A 252 -5.15 -15.76 16.82
CA ALA A 252 -5.70 -16.91 17.51
C ALA A 252 -6.60 -17.72 16.55
N LEU A 253 -6.41 -19.04 16.51
CA LEU A 253 -7.24 -19.93 15.71
C LEU A 253 -8.67 -19.91 16.28
N GLN A 254 -9.54 -19.14 15.65
CA GLN A 254 -10.95 -19.04 16.00
C GLN A 254 -11.81 -19.78 14.98
N LYS A 255 -12.93 -20.32 15.44
CA LYS A 255 -13.88 -21.04 14.60
C LYS A 255 -14.42 -20.16 13.47
N ASP A 256 -14.66 -18.89 13.78
CA ASP A 256 -15.27 -17.94 12.85
C ASP A 256 -14.32 -17.62 11.67
N LEU A 257 -13.02 -17.43 11.95
CA LEU A 257 -11.99 -17.30 10.91
C LEU A 257 -11.97 -18.50 9.95
N CYS A 258 -12.05 -19.72 10.49
CA CYS A 258 -12.08 -20.94 9.68
C CYS A 258 -13.34 -21.02 8.80
N GLU A 259 -14.48 -20.56 9.32
CA GLU A 259 -15.72 -20.49 8.56
C GLU A 259 -15.62 -19.47 7.41
N ASP A 260 -15.02 -18.32 7.64
CA ASP A 260 -14.86 -17.28 6.62
C ASP A 260 -13.87 -17.68 5.53
N LEU A 261 -12.75 -18.33 5.89
CA LEU A 261 -11.86 -18.92 4.90
C LEU A 261 -12.57 -19.94 4.02
N ARG A 262 -13.45 -20.77 4.62
CA ARG A 262 -14.27 -21.71 3.87
C ARG A 262 -15.25 -20.99 2.95
N LYS A 263 -15.94 -19.94 3.42
CA LYS A 263 -16.83 -19.11 2.58
C LYS A 263 -16.05 -18.50 1.42
N MET A 264 -14.86 -17.95 1.66
CA MET A 264 -14.01 -17.39 0.61
C MET A 264 -13.55 -18.42 -0.42
N LEU A 265 -13.23 -19.64 0.01
CA LEU A 265 -12.89 -20.74 -0.90
C LEU A 265 -14.09 -21.14 -1.76
N VAL A 266 -15.26 -21.32 -1.15
CA VAL A 266 -16.47 -21.81 -1.82
C VAL A 266 -17.09 -20.76 -2.74
N LEU A 267 -17.27 -19.53 -2.23
CA LEU A 267 -18.00 -18.47 -2.92
C LEU A 267 -17.09 -17.69 -3.87
N HIS A 268 -15.88 -17.36 -3.43
CA HIS A 268 -14.99 -16.47 -4.19
C HIS A 268 -13.86 -17.18 -4.92
N ARG A 269 -13.66 -18.49 -4.70
CA ARG A 269 -12.55 -19.24 -5.28
C ARG A 269 -11.22 -18.49 -5.08
N SER A 270 -10.95 -18.13 -3.83
CA SER A 270 -9.76 -17.35 -3.46
C SER A 270 -8.55 -18.26 -3.25
N ASP A 271 -7.50 -18.08 -4.05
CA ASP A 271 -6.23 -18.80 -3.86
C ASP A 271 -5.49 -18.32 -2.60
N ALA A 272 -5.66 -17.05 -2.22
CA ALA A 272 -5.10 -16.50 -0.99
C ALA A 272 -5.69 -17.19 0.25
N ALA A 273 -7.00 -17.50 0.24
CA ALA A 273 -7.63 -18.27 1.32
C ALA A 273 -7.07 -19.69 1.42
N ALA A 274 -6.77 -20.32 0.28
CA ALA A 274 -6.15 -21.64 0.25
C ALA A 274 -4.71 -21.60 0.81
N ALA A 275 -3.92 -20.63 0.37
CA ALA A 275 -2.55 -20.43 0.85
C ALA A 275 -2.52 -20.19 2.37
N TYR A 276 -3.37 -19.29 2.87
CA TYR A 276 -3.43 -18.99 4.29
C TYR A 276 -3.92 -20.18 5.13
N LEU A 277 -4.93 -20.93 4.65
CA LEU A 277 -5.38 -22.15 5.33
C LEU A 277 -4.27 -23.21 5.39
N GLN A 278 -3.50 -23.39 4.32
CA GLN A 278 -2.33 -24.27 4.33
C GLN A 278 -1.28 -23.81 5.35
N ALA A 279 -1.06 -22.50 5.46
CA ALA A 279 -0.11 -21.93 6.41
C ALA A 279 -0.57 -22.18 7.86
N LEU A 280 -1.87 -22.01 8.15
CA LEU A 280 -2.47 -22.35 9.43
C LEU A 280 -2.33 -23.85 9.78
N MET A 281 -2.58 -24.75 8.81
CA MET A 281 -2.39 -26.20 9.02
C MET A 281 -0.93 -26.54 9.33
N SER A 282 0.01 -25.85 8.69
CA SER A 282 1.44 -26.05 8.90
C SER A 282 1.89 -25.58 10.29
N HIS A 283 1.29 -24.50 10.82
CA HIS A 283 1.62 -23.94 12.13
C HIS A 283 0.88 -24.60 13.30
N PHE A 284 -0.45 -24.72 13.23
CA PHE A 284 -1.29 -25.25 14.32
C PHE A 284 -1.52 -26.77 14.26
N GLY A 285 -1.11 -27.40 13.16
CA GLY A 285 -1.35 -28.82 12.89
C GLY A 285 -2.66 -29.08 12.16
N GLU A 286 -2.61 -30.00 11.20
CA GLU A 286 -3.72 -30.36 10.32
C GLU A 286 -5.00 -30.72 11.08
N GLU A 287 -4.90 -31.57 12.11
CA GLU A 287 -6.09 -32.05 12.83
C GLU A 287 -6.82 -30.92 13.56
N ALA A 288 -6.08 -29.98 14.16
CA ALA A 288 -6.66 -28.85 14.90
C ALA A 288 -7.35 -27.86 13.95
N THR A 289 -6.71 -27.55 12.83
CA THR A 289 -7.27 -26.65 11.81
C THR A 289 -8.49 -27.28 11.13
N LEU A 290 -8.42 -28.56 10.72
CA LEU A 290 -9.55 -29.25 10.09
C LEU A 290 -10.75 -29.38 11.01
N ARG A 291 -10.53 -29.68 12.30
CA ARG A 291 -11.62 -29.72 13.30
C ARG A 291 -12.36 -28.38 13.40
N SER A 292 -11.65 -27.27 13.18
CA SER A 292 -12.22 -25.92 13.19
C SER A 292 -12.89 -25.53 11.86
N CYS A 293 -12.35 -25.99 10.71
CA CYS A 293 -12.90 -25.71 9.38
C CYS A 293 -14.13 -26.55 8.98
N GLY A 294 -14.44 -27.63 9.72
CA GLY A 294 -15.60 -28.48 9.46
C GLY A 294 -15.30 -29.65 8.51
N ASP A 295 -16.25 -30.01 7.64
CA ASP A 295 -16.12 -31.21 6.79
C ASP A 295 -15.03 -31.07 5.71
N PRO A 296 -13.96 -31.88 5.75
CA PRO A 296 -12.86 -31.81 4.78
C PRO A 296 -13.30 -32.12 3.34
N LYS A 297 -14.38 -32.89 3.14
CA LYS A 297 -14.89 -33.16 1.78
C LYS A 297 -15.41 -31.91 1.09
N SER A 298 -16.03 -31.02 1.86
CA SER A 298 -16.54 -29.74 1.36
C SER A 298 -15.38 -28.83 0.94
N LEU A 299 -14.28 -28.80 1.69
CA LEU A 299 -13.06 -28.07 1.33
C LEU A 299 -12.42 -28.63 0.04
N ARG A 300 -12.27 -29.96 -0.06
CA ARG A 300 -11.72 -30.61 -1.27
C ARG A 300 -12.51 -30.22 -2.53
N ARG A 301 -13.84 -30.25 -2.48
CA ARG A 301 -14.71 -29.82 -3.60
C ARG A 301 -14.53 -28.34 -3.95
N ALA A 302 -14.39 -27.47 -2.96
CA ALA A 302 -14.16 -26.04 -3.19
C ALA A 302 -12.80 -25.78 -3.86
N LEU A 303 -11.80 -26.63 -3.58
CA LEU A 303 -10.45 -26.52 -4.13
C LEU A 303 -10.33 -27.06 -5.56
N GLU A 304 -11.15 -28.04 -5.97
CA GLU A 304 -11.11 -28.64 -7.33
C GLU A 304 -10.90 -27.60 -8.46
N PRO A 305 -11.70 -26.52 -8.59
CA PRO A 305 -11.54 -25.54 -9.66
C PRO A 305 -10.31 -24.62 -9.54
N LEU A 306 -9.58 -24.65 -8.43
CA LEU A 306 -8.42 -23.79 -8.19
C LEU A 306 -7.12 -24.45 -8.64
N SER A 307 -6.32 -23.72 -9.41
CA SER A 307 -5.01 -24.17 -9.92
C SER A 307 -3.83 -23.36 -9.37
N GLY A 308 -4.08 -22.44 -8.45
CA GLY A 308 -3.03 -21.61 -7.86
C GLY A 308 -2.08 -22.41 -6.94
N PRO A 309 -0.92 -21.82 -6.62
CA PRO A 309 0.08 -22.47 -5.76
C PRO A 309 -0.48 -22.79 -4.37
N GLY A 310 -1.27 -21.90 -3.78
CA GLY A 310 -1.91 -22.12 -2.48
C GLY A 310 -2.88 -23.29 -2.51
N ALA A 311 -3.76 -23.31 -3.51
CA ALA A 311 -4.69 -24.42 -3.70
C ALA A 311 -4.00 -25.76 -3.98
N SER A 312 -2.90 -25.75 -4.74
CA SER A 312 -2.13 -26.97 -5.05
C SER A 312 -1.47 -27.55 -3.81
N ALA A 313 -0.87 -26.71 -2.97
CA ALA A 313 -0.28 -27.12 -1.69
C ALA A 313 -1.35 -27.69 -0.76
N LEU A 314 -2.49 -27.01 -0.63
CA LEU A 314 -3.59 -27.45 0.21
C LEU A 314 -4.22 -28.77 -0.26
N LYS A 315 -4.36 -28.97 -1.58
CA LYS A 315 -4.80 -30.24 -2.16
C LYS A 315 -3.84 -31.39 -1.83
N ALA A 316 -2.53 -31.13 -1.85
CA ALA A 316 -1.53 -32.14 -1.52
C ALA A 316 -1.63 -32.57 -0.06
N THR A 317 -1.82 -31.63 0.86
CA THR A 317 -2.03 -31.91 2.29
C THR A 317 -3.32 -32.70 2.51
N LEU A 318 -4.44 -32.25 1.94
CA LEU A 318 -5.74 -32.92 2.11
C LEU A 318 -5.87 -34.26 1.38
N GLY A 319 -4.97 -34.57 0.43
CA GLY A 319 -5.00 -35.80 -0.36
C GLY A 319 -4.25 -36.97 0.30
N GLN A 320 -3.51 -36.69 1.37
CA GLN A 320 -2.88 -37.67 2.25
C GLN A 320 -3.85 -38.12 3.34
#